data_AF-W2SNI9-F1
#
_entry.id   AF-W2SNI9-F1
#
_cell.length_a   1.000
_cell.length_b   1.000
_cell.length_c   1.000
_cell.angle_alpha   90.00
_cell.angle_beta   90.00
_cell.angle_gamma   90.00
#
_symmetry.space_group_name_H-M   'P 1'
#
loop_
_entity.id
_entity.type
_entity.pdbx_description
1 polymer ?
#
loop_
_entity_poly.entity_id
_entity_poly.type
_entity_poly.pdbx_seq_one_letter_code
_entity_poly.pdbx_strand_id
1 'polypeptide(L)'
;MGLARFFIPRRKDNVFAFLIVLSFFCGAVYFYRINGGYISRGTSLARRTEWGYRAQHLDPNAPGENGAGVVLREEDKEQVEKDMKTWFMNVKAR
;
A
#
# COMPACT_ATOMS: atom_id res chain seq x y z
N MET A 1 39.47 -16.23 -18.18
CA MET A 1 39.23 -17.69 -18.18
C MET A 1 39.61 -18.26 -16.82
N GLY A 2 38.71 -18.84 -16.01
CA GLY A 2 39.19 -19.36 -14.72
C GLY A 2 38.26 -20.16 -13.80
N LEU A 3 36.94 -19.95 -13.77
CA LEU A 3 36.09 -20.60 -12.75
C LEU A 3 35.45 -21.92 -13.21
N ALA A 4 35.21 -22.09 -14.52
CA ALA A 4 34.59 -23.31 -15.05
C ALA A 4 35.43 -24.59 -14.86
N ARG A 5 36.76 -24.45 -14.66
CA ARG A 5 37.67 -25.59 -14.47
C ARG A 5 37.52 -26.26 -13.10
N PHE A 6 36.93 -25.59 -12.12
CA PHE A 6 36.66 -26.17 -10.80
C PHE A 6 35.38 -27.01 -10.77
N PHE A 7 34.44 -26.74 -11.67
CA PHE A 7 33.18 -27.47 -11.77
C PHE A 7 33.27 -28.74 -12.61
N ILE A 8 34.37 -28.94 -13.34
CA ILE A 8 34.60 -30.17 -14.13
C ILE A 8 35.39 -31.14 -13.26
N PRO A 9 34.79 -32.24 -12.77
CA PRO A 9 35.52 -33.21 -11.96
C PRO A 9 36.62 -33.87 -12.81
N ARG A 10 37.87 -33.46 -12.59
CA ARG A 10 39.06 -34.03 -13.27
C ARG A 10 39.41 -35.46 -12.82
N ARG A 11 38.86 -35.91 -11.69
CA ARG A 11 39.16 -37.21 -11.06
C ARG A 11 37.86 -37.89 -10.61
N LYS A 12 37.77 -39.22 -10.79
CA LYS A 12 36.56 -40.02 -10.54
C LYS A 12 36.03 -39.87 -9.09
N ASP A 13 36.93 -39.66 -8.14
CA ASP A 13 36.61 -39.52 -6.71
C ASP A 13 35.77 -38.27 -6.42
N ASN A 14 35.90 -37.22 -7.23
CA ASN A 14 35.16 -35.96 -7.05
C ASN A 14 33.81 -35.93 -7.77
N VAL A 15 33.49 -36.97 -8.55
CA VAL A 15 32.20 -37.06 -9.27
C VAL A 15 31.06 -37.19 -8.27
N PHE A 16 31.24 -37.98 -7.21
CA PHE A 16 30.23 -38.10 -6.14
C PHE A 16 30.00 -36.77 -5.42
N ALA A 17 31.07 -36.06 -5.05
CA ALA A 17 30.95 -34.73 -4.45
C ALA A 17 30.24 -33.74 -5.39
N PHE A 18 30.55 -33.79 -6.68
CA PHE A 18 29.89 -32.96 -7.69
C PHE A 18 28.39 -33.27 -7.82
N LEU A 19 28.01 -34.55 -7.84
CA LEU A 19 26.60 -34.97 -7.89
C LEU A 19 25.83 -34.54 -6.64
N ILE A 20 26.44 -34.63 -5.46
CA ILE A 20 25.83 -34.17 -4.21
C ILE A 20 25.59 -32.66 -4.25
N VAL A 21 26.58 -31.87 -4.65
CA VAL A 21 26.46 -30.42 -4.77
C VAL A 21 25.41 -30.04 -5.82
N LEU A 22 25.39 -30.72 -6.96
CA LEU A 22 24.40 -30.49 -8.01
C LEU A 22 22.97 -30.82 -7.54
N SER A 23 22.79 -31.94 -6.84
CA SER A 23 21.51 -32.34 -6.26
C SER A 23 21.02 -31.33 -5.23
N PHE A 24 21.90 -30.87 -4.35
CA PHE A 24 21.57 -29.86 -3.34
C PHE A 24 21.20 -28.52 -3.99
N PHE A 25 21.94 -28.10 -5.02
CA PHE A 25 21.65 -26.89 -5.78
C PHE A 25 20.30 -26.97 -6.50
N CYS A 26 20.01 -28.07 -7.19
CA CYS A 26 18.71 -28.30 -7.82
C CYS A 26 17.56 -28.33 -6.79
N GLY A 27 17.77 -28.98 -5.65
CA GLY A 27 16.80 -29.01 -4.54
C GLY A 27 16.53 -27.62 -3.96
N ALA A 28 17.57 -26.82 -3.75
CA ALA A 28 17.43 -25.44 -3.28
C ALA A 28 16.66 -24.59 -4.29
N VAL A 29 17.03 -24.62 -5.57
CA VAL A 29 16.32 -23.88 -6.63
C VAL A 29 14.85 -24.31 -6.72
N TYR A 30 14.56 -25.61 -6.63
CA TYR A 30 13.20 -26.13 -6.63
C TYR A 30 12.39 -25.66 -5.42
N PHE A 31 12.97 -25.74 -4.22
CA PHE A 31 12.37 -25.29 -2.97
C PHE A 31 12.07 -23.77 -3.02
N TYR A 32 13.04 -22.96 -3.44
CA TYR A 32 12.85 -21.52 -3.58
C TYR A 32 11.89 -21.15 -4.72
N ARG A 33 11.78 -21.96 -5.77
CA ARG A 33 10.77 -21.74 -6.83
C ARG A 33 9.37 -22.02 -6.34
N ILE A 34 9.17 -23.11 -5.59
CA ILE A 34 7.87 -23.43 -4.98
C ILE A 34 7.48 -22.35 -3.97
N ASN A 35 8.39 -21.98 -3.06
CA ASN A 35 8.13 -20.98 -2.03
C ASN A 35 8.05 -19.55 -2.58
N GLY A 36 8.79 -19.24 -3.64
CA GLY A 36 8.73 -17.95 -4.34
C GLY A 36 7.40 -17.71 -5.07
N GLY A 37 6.69 -18.79 -5.44
CA GLY A 37 5.32 -18.72 -5.98
C GLY A 37 4.28 -18.28 -4.95
N TYR A 38 4.51 -18.55 -3.65
CA TYR A 38 3.65 -18.08 -2.56
C TYR A 38 3.89 -16.60 -2.26
N ILE A 39 5.14 -16.14 -2.33
CA ILE A 39 5.49 -14.73 -2.07
C ILE A 39 5.03 -13.81 -3.22
N SER A 40 5.06 -14.30 -4.47
CA SER A 40 4.61 -13.53 -5.65
C SER A 40 3.09 -13.48 -5.86
N ARG A 41 2.31 -14.32 -5.15
CA ARG A 41 0.83 -14.27 -5.18
C ARG A 41 0.22 -13.49 -3.99
N GLY A 42 1.04 -13.04 -3.06
CA GLY A 42 0.60 -12.45 -1.78
C GLY A 42 0.23 -10.96 -1.80
N THR A 43 0.38 -10.23 -2.91
CA THR A 43 0.07 -8.78 -2.98
C THR A 43 -1.08 -8.43 -3.93
N SER A 44 -1.88 -9.40 -4.36
CA SER A 44 -3.14 -9.13 -5.08
C SER A 44 -4.39 -9.40 -4.22
N LEU A 45 -4.25 -9.47 -2.89
CA LEU A 45 -5.37 -9.10 -2.03
C LEU A 45 -5.33 -7.58 -1.91
N ALA A 46 -5.76 -6.91 -2.97
CA ALA A 46 -6.30 -5.57 -2.82
C ALA A 46 -7.36 -5.71 -1.73
N ARG A 47 -7.03 -5.26 -0.51
CA ARG A 47 -8.03 -5.15 0.54
C ARG A 47 -9.18 -4.39 -0.11
N ARG A 48 -10.33 -5.04 -0.30
CA ARG A 48 -11.60 -4.33 -0.38
C ARG A 48 -11.86 -3.76 1.01
N THR A 49 -11.04 -2.79 1.41
CA THR A 49 -11.44 -1.83 2.41
C THR A 49 -12.36 -0.86 1.69
N GLU A 50 -13.65 -1.20 1.62
CA GLU A 50 -14.74 -0.26 1.33
C GLU A 50 -14.89 0.81 2.43
N TRP A 51 -13.83 1.09 3.18
CA TRP A 51 -13.66 2.22 4.08
C TRP A 51 -13.18 3.47 3.33
N GLY A 52 -13.12 3.43 2.00
CA GLY A 52 -12.94 4.61 1.19
C GLY A 52 -14.18 5.47 1.29
N TYR A 53 -14.06 6.62 1.96
CA TYR A 53 -15.02 7.71 1.90
C TYR A 53 -15.54 7.86 0.45
N ARG A 54 -16.81 7.54 0.22
CA ARG A 54 -17.45 7.86 -1.07
C ARG A 54 -17.68 9.36 -1.04
N ALA A 55 -16.84 10.10 -1.75
CA ALA A 55 -17.10 11.52 -1.99
C ALA A 55 -18.50 11.63 -2.58
N GLN A 56 -19.44 12.17 -1.80
CA GLN A 56 -20.73 12.54 -2.33
C GLN A 56 -20.47 13.58 -3.41
N HIS A 57 -21.19 13.49 -4.52
CA HIS A 57 -21.13 14.50 -5.55
C HIS A 57 -21.79 15.76 -4.99
N LEU A 58 -21.02 16.58 -4.27
CA LEU A 58 -21.45 17.86 -3.74
C LEU A 58 -21.54 18.86 -4.89
N ASP A 59 -22.51 19.76 -4.82
CA ASP A 59 -22.64 20.85 -5.78
C ASP A 59 -21.41 21.77 -5.63
N PRO A 60 -20.64 22.02 -6.69
CA PRO A 60 -19.49 22.94 -6.64
C PRO A 60 -19.84 24.36 -6.17
N ASN A 61 -21.12 24.74 -6.19
CA ASN A 61 -21.61 26.05 -5.75
C ASN A 61 -22.16 26.06 -4.32
N ALA A 62 -22.03 24.96 -3.56
CA ALA A 62 -22.46 24.94 -2.17
C ALA A 62 -21.64 25.92 -1.30
N PRO A 63 -22.25 26.55 -0.29
CA PRO A 63 -21.56 27.49 0.58
C PRO A 63 -20.42 26.78 1.34
N GLY A 64 -19.22 27.37 1.33
CA GLY A 64 -18.05 26.85 2.07
C GLY A 64 -17.19 25.85 1.30
N GLU A 65 -17.59 25.41 0.11
CA GLU A 65 -16.77 24.54 -0.73
C GLU A 65 -15.59 25.30 -1.37
N ASN A 66 -14.49 24.60 -1.66
CA ASN A 66 -13.25 25.16 -2.24
C ASN A 66 -12.61 26.32 -1.45
N GLY A 67 -12.88 26.44 -0.15
CA GLY A 67 -12.36 27.53 0.68
C GLY A 67 -13.06 28.87 0.44
N ALA A 68 -14.23 28.87 -0.20
CA ALA A 68 -15.06 30.06 -0.36
C ALA A 68 -15.62 30.52 1.01
N GLY A 69 -15.54 31.81 1.29
CA GLY A 69 -16.12 32.39 2.51
C GLY A 69 -17.65 32.37 2.46
N VAL A 70 -18.29 31.97 3.56
CA VAL A 70 -19.75 32.00 3.71
C VAL A 70 -20.17 33.34 4.32
N VAL A 71 -20.94 34.14 3.58
CA VAL A 71 -21.51 35.40 4.07
C VAL A 71 -22.91 35.13 4.62
N LEU A 72 -23.10 35.39 5.92
CA LEU A 72 -24.36 35.14 6.61
C LEU A 72 -25.27 36.37 6.60
N ARG A 73 -26.60 36.11 6.62
CA ARG A 73 -27.62 37.16 6.69
C ARG A 73 -27.67 37.76 8.09
N GLU A 74 -28.25 38.95 8.22
CA GLU A 74 -28.26 39.71 9.48
C GLU A 74 -28.94 38.97 10.63
N GLU A 75 -29.99 38.21 10.34
CA GLU A 75 -30.73 37.36 11.29
C GLU A 75 -29.84 36.26 11.91
N ASP A 76 -28.82 35.79 11.19
CA ASP A 76 -27.94 34.72 11.65
C ASP A 76 -26.81 35.24 12.56
N LYS A 77 -26.51 36.55 12.53
CA LYS A 77 -25.38 37.14 13.26
C LYS A 77 -25.52 36.97 14.78
N GLU A 78 -26.74 37.09 15.32
CA GLU A 78 -26.98 36.91 16.75
C GLU A 78 -26.71 35.47 17.21
N GLN A 79 -27.02 34.50 16.35
CA GLN A 79 -26.74 33.09 16.64
C GLN A 79 -25.23 32.81 16.54
N VAL A 80 -24.56 33.41 15.55
CA VAL A 80 -23.09 33.31 15.42
C VAL A 80 -22.38 33.86 16.65
N GLU A 81 -22.85 34.97 17.21
CA GLU A 81 -22.24 35.53 18.41
C GLU A 81 -22.39 34.59 19.62
N LYS A 82 -23.57 33.98 19.79
CA LYS A 82 -23.83 32.98 20.83
C LYS A 82 -22.98 31.72 20.63
N ASP A 83 -22.86 31.25 19.40
CA ASP A 83 -22.08 30.07 19.05
C ASP A 83 -20.57 30.34 19.23
N MET A 84 -20.10 31.53 18.87
CA MET A 84 -18.71 31.94 19.06
C MET A 84 -18.34 32.00 20.54
N LYS A 85 -19.26 32.45 21.39
CA LYS A 85 -19.04 32.49 22.84
C LYS A 85 -19.04 31.10 23.48
N THR A 86 -19.84 30.18 22.95
CA THR A 86 -20.06 28.85 23.55
C THR A 86 -19.07 27.82 23.02
N TRP A 87 -18.86 27.81 21.71
CA TRP A 87 -18.10 26.79 20.98
C TRP A 87 -16.83 27.34 20.34
N PHE A 88 -16.56 28.65 20.45
CA PHE A 88 -15.43 29.34 19.80
C PHE A 88 -15.37 29.11 18.28
N MET A 89 -16.50 28.74 17.67
CA MET A 89 -16.67 28.54 16.24
C MET A 89 -18.12 28.79 15.82
N ASN A 90 -18.32 29.09 14.55
CA ASN A 90 -19.64 29.24 13.97
C ASN A 90 -20.19 27.87 13.55
N VAL A 91 -21.11 27.30 14.33
CA VAL A 91 -21.69 25.97 14.07
C VAL A 91 -22.73 26.00 12.95
N LYS A 92 -23.31 27.18 12.67
CA LYS A 92 -24.37 27.37 11.67
C LYS A 92 -23.83 27.65 10.26
N ALA A 93 -22.56 27.98 10.11
CA ALA A 93 -21.92 28.16 8.80
C ALA A 93 -21.69 26.80 8.13
N ARG A 94 -22.71 26.29 7.45
CA ARG A 94 -22.65 25.09 6.61
C ARG A 94 -23.47 25.29 5.34
#